data_AF-A0A024VWZ2-F1
#
_entry.id   AF-A0A024VWZ2-F1
#
_cell.length_a   1.000
_cell.length_b   1.000
_cell.length_c   1.000
_cell.angle_alpha   90.00
_cell.angle_beta   90.00
_cell.angle_gamma   90.00
#
_symmetry.space_group_name_H-M   'P 1'
#
loop_
_entity.id
_entity.type
_entity.pdbx_description
1 polymer ?
#
loop_
_entity_poly.entity_id
_entity_poly.type
_entity_poly.pdbx_seq_one_letter_code
_entity_poly.pdbx_strand_id
1 'polypeptide(L)'
;MPYFHIFLYILIFCVLVHICPIHTLNIFKNDENEKGSLNIPLGKENNLFFNEIKLENRFKNNIKGYIQNVQKFHYLMEKNKPNVLSYIQEDLLNFHNSQFIADIGVGNPPQVFKVVFDTGSSNLAIPSTKCIK
;
A
#
# COMPACT_ATOMS: atom_id res chain seq x y z
N MET A 1 -47.49 17.51 -44.36
CA MET A 1 -46.03 17.39 -44.11
C MET A 1 -45.76 16.27 -43.08
N PRO A 2 -45.97 14.99 -43.43
CA PRO A 2 -45.87 13.88 -42.46
C PRO A 2 -44.42 13.45 -42.16
N TYR A 3 -43.45 13.87 -42.98
CA TYR A 3 -42.05 13.43 -42.85
C TYR A 3 -41.28 14.10 -41.70
N PHE A 4 -41.70 15.27 -41.23
CA PHE A 4 -40.98 16.01 -40.19
C PHE A 4 -41.12 15.36 -38.81
N HIS A 5 -42.30 14.82 -38.51
CA HIS A 5 -42.55 14.10 -37.25
C HIS A 5 -41.83 12.75 -37.20
N ILE A 6 -41.71 12.05 -38.34
CA ILE A 6 -40.98 10.79 -38.45
C ILE A 6 -39.49 11.02 -38.21
N PHE A 7 -38.92 12.09 -38.78
CA PHE A 7 -37.50 12.42 -38.59
C PHE A 7 -37.18 12.81 -37.14
N LEU A 8 -38.09 13.56 -36.49
CA LEU A 8 -37.95 13.91 -35.08
C LEU A 8 -38.07 12.68 -34.17
N TYR A 9 -38.98 11.75 -34.49
CA TYR A 9 -39.10 10.48 -33.75
C TYR A 9 -37.84 9.61 -33.89
N ILE A 10 -37.26 9.51 -35.09
CA ILE A 10 -36.03 8.74 -35.32
C ILE A 10 -34.85 9.36 -34.56
N LEU A 11 -34.71 10.69 -34.55
CA LEU A 11 -33.66 11.37 -33.78
C LEU A 11 -33.83 11.17 -32.27
N ILE A 12 -35.05 11.27 -31.75
CA ILE A 12 -35.33 11.02 -30.33
C ILE A 12 -35.06 9.55 -29.97
N PHE A 13 -35.43 8.60 -30.83
CA PHE A 13 -35.17 7.18 -30.61
C PHE A 13 -33.67 6.86 -30.64
N CYS A 14 -32.90 7.46 -31.56
CA CYS A 14 -31.44 7.29 -31.63
C CYS A 14 -30.71 7.86 -30.41
N VAL A 15 -31.18 9.00 -29.86
CA VAL A 15 -30.58 9.60 -28.66
C VAL A 15 -30.92 8.80 -27.41
N LEU A 16 -32.13 8.22 -27.33
CA LEU A 16 -32.52 7.34 -26.21
C LEU A 16 -31.83 5.98 -26.25
N VAL A 17 -31.49 5.43 -27.43
CA VAL A 17 -30.74 4.17 -27.57
C VAL A 17 -29.24 4.34 -27.29
N HIS A 18 -28.69 5.55 -27.41
CA HIS A 18 -27.26 5.82 -27.13
C HIS A 18 -26.95 6.29 -25.70
N ILE A 19 -27.95 6.47 -24.84
CA ILE A 19 -27.74 6.84 -23.42
C ILE A 19 -28.09 5.66 -22.51
N CYS A 20 -27.18 4.67 -22.50
CA CYS A 20 -26.93 3.59 -21.51
C CYS A 20 -27.97 2.44 -21.36
N PRO A 21 -27.57 1.19 -20.99
CA PRO A 21 -26.23 0.74 -20.57
C PRO A 21 -25.66 -0.47 -21.37
N ILE A 22 -24.34 -0.49 -21.50
CA ILE A 22 -23.56 -1.70 -21.76
C ILE A 22 -23.60 -2.54 -20.47
N HIS A 23 -24.64 -3.35 -20.35
CA HIS A 23 -24.73 -4.48 -19.45
C HIS A 23 -25.72 -5.41 -20.17
N THR A 24 -25.29 -6.45 -20.90
CA THR A 24 -24.88 -7.74 -20.35
C THR A 24 -24.37 -8.62 -21.51
N LEU A 25 -23.49 -9.59 -21.17
CA LEU A 25 -23.12 -10.79 -21.94
C LEU A 25 -21.85 -10.75 -22.82
N ASN A 26 -20.69 -10.85 -22.17
CA ASN A 26 -19.64 -11.75 -22.64
C ASN A 26 -19.44 -12.83 -21.57
N ILE A 27 -20.16 -13.94 -21.73
CA ILE A 27 -19.81 -15.23 -21.13
C ILE A 27 -18.93 -15.93 -22.16
N PHE A 28 -17.64 -16.04 -21.88
CA PHE A 28 -16.84 -17.17 -22.39
C PHE A 28 -15.84 -17.60 -21.32
N LYS A 29 -16.24 -18.69 -20.65
CA LYS A 29 -15.47 -19.85 -20.17
C LYS A 29 -14.16 -19.61 -19.40
N ASN A 30 -14.25 -20.04 -18.14
CA ASN A 30 -13.29 -20.87 -17.41
C ASN A 30 -11.84 -20.39 -17.35
N ASP A 31 -11.46 -19.90 -16.17
CA ASP A 31 -10.29 -20.41 -15.46
C ASP A 31 -10.54 -20.30 -13.95
N GLU A 32 -11.42 -21.17 -13.44
CA GLU A 32 -11.12 -21.76 -12.13
C GLU A 32 -9.88 -22.63 -12.33
N ASN A 33 -8.71 -22.10 -12.02
CA ASN A 33 -7.51 -22.81 -11.50
C ASN A 33 -6.24 -21.96 -11.66
N GLU A 34 -6.14 -20.83 -10.97
CA GLU A 34 -4.87 -20.41 -10.32
C GLU A 34 -5.07 -19.29 -9.30
N LYS A 35 -6.13 -19.37 -8.48
CA LYS A 35 -5.93 -18.98 -7.07
C LYS A 35 -5.13 -20.10 -6.44
N GLY A 36 -3.83 -20.12 -6.75
CA GLY A 36 -2.86 -20.62 -5.82
C GLY A 36 -3.15 -19.88 -4.52
N SER A 37 -3.93 -20.51 -3.66
CA SER A 37 -3.76 -20.40 -2.23
C SER A 37 -2.31 -20.79 -2.01
N LEU A 38 -1.41 -19.82 -2.20
CA LEU A 38 -0.13 -19.85 -1.57
C LEU A 38 -0.51 -19.65 -0.10
N ASN A 39 -0.89 -20.75 0.53
CA ASN A 39 -0.69 -20.95 1.95
C ASN A 39 0.81 -20.81 2.13
N ILE A 40 1.32 -19.56 2.10
CA ILE A 40 2.61 -19.24 2.63
C ILE A 40 2.43 -19.63 4.09
N PRO A 41 3.08 -20.70 4.58
CA PRO A 41 3.18 -20.86 6.01
C PRO A 41 3.83 -19.55 6.43
N LEU A 42 3.12 -18.72 7.20
CA LEU A 42 3.65 -17.46 7.72
C LEU A 42 4.89 -17.84 8.52
N GLY A 43 6.00 -17.84 7.79
CA GLY A 43 7.20 -18.55 8.13
C GLY A 43 7.77 -17.85 9.33
N LYS A 44 8.04 -18.63 10.35
CA LYS A 44 8.48 -18.23 11.68
C LYS A 44 9.88 -17.58 11.69
N GLU A 45 10.31 -17.00 10.57
CA GLU A 45 11.68 -16.56 10.27
C GLU A 45 11.85 -15.03 10.27
N ASN A 46 10.78 -14.25 10.05
CA ASN A 46 10.89 -12.79 9.94
C ASN A 46 11.25 -12.08 11.26
N ASN A 47 11.10 -12.77 12.40
CA ASN A 47 11.42 -12.20 13.70
C ASN A 47 12.92 -12.23 14.02
N LEU A 48 13.72 -13.09 13.38
CA LEU A 48 15.13 -13.24 13.78
C LEU A 48 15.95 -11.99 13.44
N PHE A 49 15.73 -11.41 12.25
CA PHE A 49 16.49 -10.26 11.77
C PHE A 49 16.22 -8.98 12.59
N PHE A 50 14.94 -8.64 12.82
CA PHE A 50 14.60 -7.45 13.57
C PHE A 50 14.95 -7.54 15.06
N ASN A 51 15.00 -8.76 15.62
CA ASN A 51 15.46 -8.97 16.99
C ASN A 51 16.97 -8.66 17.17
N GLU A 52 17.78 -8.75 16.11
CA GLU A 52 19.20 -8.38 16.15
C GLU A 52 19.43 -6.87 16.09
N ILE A 53 18.46 -6.11 15.53
CA ILE A 53 18.54 -4.65 15.44
C ILE A 53 18.14 -4.05 16.79
N LYS A 54 19.15 -3.82 17.64
CA LYS A 54 18.95 -3.07 18.88
C LYS A 54 18.92 -1.58 18.59
N LEU A 55 17.74 -0.97 18.67
CA LEU A 55 17.59 0.48 18.61
C LEU A 55 18.17 1.12 19.88
N GLU A 56 19.37 1.69 19.79
CA GLU A 56 19.96 2.48 20.87
C GLU A 56 19.76 3.98 20.64
N ASN A 57 19.75 4.77 21.72
CA ASN A 57 19.63 6.21 21.63
C ASN A 57 20.83 6.79 20.83
N ARG A 58 20.53 7.42 19.69
CA ARG A 58 21.51 8.06 18.80
C ARG A 58 22.38 9.13 19.46
N PHE A 59 21.90 9.77 20.53
CA PHE A 59 22.65 10.79 21.27
C PHE A 59 23.60 10.22 22.33
N LYS A 60 23.57 8.91 22.56
CA LYS A 60 24.45 8.26 23.54
C LYS A 60 25.91 8.18 23.06
N ASN A 61 26.13 8.26 21.75
CA ASN A 61 27.43 8.01 21.15
C ASN A 61 28.07 9.30 20.63
N ASN A 62 29.41 9.38 20.72
CA ASN A 62 30.16 10.37 19.97
C ASN A 62 30.09 10.09 18.46
N ILE A 63 30.59 11.00 17.64
CA ILE A 63 30.51 10.88 16.17
C ILE A 63 31.13 9.59 15.63
N LYS A 64 32.22 9.11 16.24
CA LYS A 64 32.88 7.85 15.86
C LYS A 64 31.98 6.65 16.12
N GLY A 65 31.35 6.59 17.30
CA GLY A 65 30.40 5.54 17.63
C GLY A 65 29.15 5.57 16.75
N TYR A 66 28.65 6.76 16.41
CA TYR A 66 27.55 6.89 15.45
C TYR A 66 27.91 6.29 14.08
N ILE A 67 29.07 6.65 13.52
CA ILE A 67 29.53 6.13 12.23
C ILE A 67 29.67 4.61 12.28
N GLN A 68 30.26 4.06 13.35
CA GLN A 68 30.40 2.61 13.53
C GLN A 68 29.05 1.90 13.57
N ASN A 69 28.05 2.49 14.23
CA ASN A 69 26.70 1.92 14.28
C ASN A 69 26.03 1.94 12.90
N VAL A 70 26.15 3.04 12.16
CA VAL A 70 25.62 3.15 10.79
C VAL A 70 26.28 2.12 9.88
N GLN A 71 27.61 1.99 9.94
CA GLN A 71 28.35 0.99 9.17
C GLN A 71 27.93 -0.43 9.53
N LYS A 72 27.79 -0.74 10.82
CA LYS A 72 27.32 -2.05 11.29
C LYS A 72 25.91 -2.35 10.81
N PHE A 73 25.01 -1.37 10.86
CA PHE A 73 23.66 -1.51 10.36
C PHE A 73 23.64 -1.82 8.86
N HIS A 74 24.37 -1.04 8.04
CA HIS A 74 24.47 -1.30 6.60
C HIS A 74 25.05 -2.68 6.31
N TYR A 75 26.09 -3.09 7.03
CA TYR A 75 26.65 -4.43 6.90
C TYR A 75 25.63 -5.54 7.20
N LEU A 76 24.84 -5.41 8.28
CA LEU A 76 23.80 -6.38 8.62
C LEU A 76 22.70 -6.44 7.55
N MET A 77 22.29 -5.28 7.01
CA MET A 77 21.30 -5.19 5.94
C MET A 77 21.79 -5.84 4.64
N GLU A 78 23.05 -5.65 4.28
CA GLU A 78 23.65 -6.28 3.08
C GLU A 78 23.85 -7.78 3.26
N LYS A 79 24.36 -8.20 4.42
CA LYS A 79 24.62 -9.61 4.72
C LYS A 79 23.34 -10.43 4.75
N ASN A 80 22.32 -9.90 5.42
CA ASN A 80 21.03 -10.55 5.58
C ASN A 80 20.05 -10.04 4.51
N LYS A 81 20.55 -9.64 3.33
CA LYS A 81 19.70 -9.19 2.22
C LYS A 81 18.61 -10.22 2.02
N PRO A 82 17.35 -9.88 2.35
CA PRO A 82 16.36 -10.90 2.47
C PRO A 82 15.93 -11.28 1.04
N ASN A 83 15.62 -12.56 0.82
CA ASN A 83 15.28 -13.05 -0.52
C ASN A 83 14.16 -12.19 -1.11
N VAL A 84 14.15 -11.96 -2.43
CA VAL A 84 13.18 -11.05 -3.09
C VAL A 84 11.71 -11.33 -2.74
N LEU A 85 11.38 -12.55 -2.31
CA LEU A 85 10.07 -12.96 -1.80
C LEU A 85 9.70 -12.44 -0.39
N SER A 86 10.59 -11.74 0.31
CA SER A 86 10.39 -11.27 1.69
C SER A 86 10.07 -9.78 1.80
N TYR A 87 10.00 -9.04 0.68
CA TYR A 87 9.64 -7.65 0.72
C TYR A 87 8.13 -7.54 0.96
N ILE A 88 7.76 -6.80 2.00
CA ILE A 88 6.37 -6.38 2.20
C ILE A 88 6.11 -5.29 1.17
N GLN A 89 5.18 -5.55 0.25
CA GLN A 89 4.68 -4.56 -0.69
C GLN A 89 3.45 -3.89 -0.09
N GLU A 90 3.48 -2.55 -0.05
CA GLU A 90 2.39 -1.72 0.46
C GLU A 90 1.98 -0.72 -0.63
N ASP A 91 0.68 -0.56 -0.83
CA ASP A 91 0.14 0.37 -1.83
C ASP A 91 0.06 1.79 -1.24
N LEU A 92 0.65 2.76 -1.94
CA LEU A 92 0.70 4.15 -1.49
C LEU A 92 -0.25 5.04 -2.31
N LEU A 93 -1.08 5.81 -1.62
CA LEU A 93 -1.83 6.92 -2.21
C LEU A 93 -0.88 8.10 -2.44
N ASN A 94 -0.77 8.55 -3.69
CA ASN A 94 -0.10 9.79 -4.03
C ASN A 94 -1.05 10.99 -3.81
N PHE A 95 -0.67 11.89 -2.91
CA PHE A 95 -1.35 13.16 -2.67
C PHE A 95 -0.45 14.31 -3.11
N HIS A 96 -0.90 15.06 -4.14
CA HIS A 96 -0.20 16.20 -4.73
C HIS A 96 1.28 16.00 -5.05
N ASN A 97 1.69 14.78 -5.42
CA ASN A 97 3.07 14.44 -5.75
C ASN A 97 4.08 14.82 -4.65
N SER A 98 3.63 14.87 -3.40
CA SER A 98 4.42 15.36 -2.27
C SER A 98 4.16 14.61 -0.96
N GLN A 99 3.00 13.95 -0.81
CA GLN A 99 2.75 13.03 0.30
C GLN A 99 2.36 11.66 -0.25
N PHE A 100 3.05 10.62 0.23
CA PHE A 100 2.72 9.22 -0.04
C PHE A 100 2.13 8.61 1.21
N ILE A 101 0.88 8.18 1.12
CA ILE A 101 0.05 7.85 2.27
C ILE A 101 -0.40 6.39 2.17
N ALA A 102 -0.30 5.61 3.24
CA ALA A 102 -0.96 4.30 3.33
C ALA A 102 -1.51 4.03 4.73
N ASP A 103 -2.27 2.94 4.85
CA ASP A 103 -2.87 2.53 6.12
C ASP A 103 -1.95 1.52 6.82
N ILE A 104 -1.69 1.73 8.11
CA ILE A 104 -0.92 0.80 8.95
C ILE A 104 -1.74 0.39 10.18
N GLY A 105 -1.51 -0.83 10.67
CA GLY A 105 -2.07 -1.31 11.94
C GLY A 105 -1.06 -1.16 13.09
N VAL A 106 -1.49 -0.57 14.22
CA VAL A 106 -0.66 -0.44 15.43
C VAL A 106 -1.34 -1.10 16.63
N GLY A 107 -0.57 -1.92 17.37
CA GLY A 107 -1.02 -2.60 18.58
C GLY A 107 -1.64 -3.97 18.33
N ASN A 108 -2.12 -4.60 19.41
CA ASN A 108 -2.87 -5.85 19.37
C ASN A 108 -4.04 -5.77 20.36
N PRO A 109 -5.31 -5.67 19.90
CA PRO A 109 -5.75 -5.72 18.50
C PRO A 109 -5.26 -4.51 17.67
N PRO A 110 -5.08 -4.66 16.34
CA PRO A 110 -4.61 -3.58 15.48
C PRO A 110 -5.59 -2.40 15.42
N GLN A 111 -5.10 -1.19 15.69
CA GLN A 111 -5.78 0.07 15.40
C GLN A 111 -5.23 0.64 14.08
N VAL A 112 -6.11 0.99 13.15
CA VAL A 112 -5.70 1.44 11.80
C VAL A 112 -5.45 2.94 11.79
N PHE A 113 -4.30 3.34 11.27
CA PHE A 113 -3.90 4.74 11.09
C PHE A 113 -3.49 4.99 9.64
N LYS A 114 -3.88 6.15 9.11
CA LYS A 114 -3.42 6.64 7.81
C LYS A 114 -2.15 7.47 8.02
N VAL A 115 -1.02 7.02 7.48
CA VAL A 115 0.30 7.59 7.76
C VAL A 115 0.99 8.08 6.49
N VAL A 116 1.78 9.15 6.62
CA VAL A 116 2.66 9.65 5.57
C VAL A 116 4.01 8.92 5.68
N PHE A 117 4.47 8.36 4.57
CA PHE A 117 5.80 7.73 4.48
C PHE A 117 6.85 8.82 4.23
N ASP A 118 7.46 9.28 5.32
CA ASP A 118 8.44 10.38 5.32
C ASP A 118 9.88 9.83 5.35
N THR A 119 10.60 9.97 4.24
CA THR A 119 12.02 9.59 4.14
C THR A 119 12.95 10.55 4.88
N GLY A 120 12.45 11.72 5.30
CA GLY A 120 13.20 12.73 6.05
C GLY A 120 13.28 12.47 7.55
N SER A 121 12.57 11.46 8.07
CA SER A 121 12.55 11.14 9.49
C SER A 121 12.72 9.64 9.77
N SER A 122 12.98 9.31 11.04
CA SER A 122 13.22 7.93 11.51
C SER A 122 12.27 7.50 12.61
N ASN A 123 11.25 8.33 12.90
CA ASN A 123 10.32 8.14 13.99
C ASN A 123 8.94 7.80 13.44
N LEU A 124 8.25 6.85 14.08
CA LEU A 124 6.82 6.65 13.90
C LEU A 124 6.07 7.62 14.82
N ALA A 125 5.35 8.59 14.24
CA ALA A 125 4.54 9.54 14.97
C ALA A 125 3.05 9.21 14.76
N ILE A 126 2.35 8.95 15.85
CA ILE A 126 0.90 8.69 15.88
C ILE A 126 0.22 9.61 16.90
N PRO A 127 -1.00 10.11 16.62
CA PRO A 127 -1.72 10.94 17.57
C PRO A 127 -2.13 10.12 18.81
N SER A 128 -1.92 10.69 19.99
CA SER A 128 -2.38 10.09 21.25
C SER A 128 -3.86 10.39 21.47
N THR A 129 -4.59 9.46 22.09
CA THR A 129 -5.95 9.69 22.60
C THR A 129 -6.02 10.81 23.64
N LYS A 130 -4.89 11.20 24.22
CA LYS A 130 -4.76 12.31 25.17
C LYS A 130 -4.49 13.66 24.49
N CYS A 131 -4.30 13.70 23.17
CA CYS A 131 -4.07 14.94 22.44
C CYS A 131 -5.35 15.79 22.48
N ILE A 132 -5.24 17.00 23.04
CA ILE A 132 -6.34 17.95 23.10
C ILE A 132 -6.29 18.78 21.82
N LYS A 133 -7.45 18.99 21.21
CA LYS A 133 -7.63 19.78 19.99
C LYS A 133 -7.46 21.27 20.24
#